data_AF-A0A1F9L7C6-F1
#
_entry.id   AF-A0A1F9L7C6-F1
#
_cell.length_a   1.000
_cell.length_b   1.000
_cell.length_c   1.000
_cell.angle_alpha   90.00
_cell.angle_beta   90.00
_cell.angle_gamma   90.00
#
_symmetry.space_group_name_H-M   'P 1'
#
loop_
_entity.id
_entity.type
_entity.pdbx_description
1 polymer ?
#
loop_
_entity_poly.entity_id
_entity_poly.type
_entity_poly.pdbx_seq_one_letter_code
_entity_poly.pdbx_strand_id
1 'polypeptide(L)'
;MSVQNDPPASLAAIPAGYADWLAELKGRIHIAQQRASLAVNRELVALYWQIGRDILERQAEQGWGAKVIDRLAHDLRTAFPEMKGFSRANLMYMRAFAEAWPDEAIVQQAVGQLPWGHNLVLLTRLKNPAMRLAYAGRAIQHGWSRNVLNIHIETRLLERSGKAVTNFDERLPAPHSDLARESLKDPYRLDFLGVGQEADERAIESAIVQHITRFLLELGAGFAYVGRQVHIEVGGDDFFIDLLFYHLKLRCYVVVELKAGAFKPEHTGQLGFYLAAVDSQMKAEQDNPTIGILLCKSQNRVVAEYALRDSNKPIGVAEYQLVAALPQELQTSLPSIEQIEKELGETAE
;
A
#
# COMPACT_ATOMS: atom_id res chain seq x y z
N MET A 1 45.23 33.88 -36.49
CA MET A 1 43.83 33.61 -36.12
C MET A 1 43.84 32.97 -34.75
N SER A 2 43.48 33.73 -33.71
CA SER A 2 43.47 33.24 -32.34
C SER A 2 42.15 32.51 -32.09
N VAL A 3 42.22 31.21 -31.83
CA VAL A 3 41.07 30.40 -31.44
C VAL A 3 40.73 30.75 -29.98
N GLN A 4 39.60 31.41 -29.75
CA GLN A 4 39.03 31.55 -28.41
C GLN A 4 38.56 30.16 -27.97
N ASN A 5 39.22 29.63 -26.94
CA ASN A 5 38.87 28.37 -26.31
C ASN A 5 37.88 28.71 -25.19
N ASP A 6 36.59 28.73 -25.50
CA ASP A 6 35.57 28.89 -24.47
C ASP A 6 35.59 27.68 -23.53
N PRO A 7 35.57 27.88 -22.19
CA PRO A 7 35.61 26.78 -21.25
C PRO A 7 34.35 25.91 -21.41
N PRO A 8 34.45 24.58 -21.18
CA PRO A 8 33.30 23.68 -21.16
C PRO A 8 32.16 24.24 -20.31
N ALA A 9 30.91 24.10 -20.75
CA ALA A 9 29.73 24.62 -20.04
C ALA A 9 29.62 24.15 -18.57
N SER A 10 30.32 23.08 -18.19
CA SER A 10 30.43 22.58 -16.81
C SER A 10 31.36 23.40 -15.90
N LEU A 11 32.20 24.28 -16.46
CA LEU A 11 33.19 25.12 -15.76
C LEU A 11 32.80 26.61 -15.74
N ALA A 12 31.68 26.98 -16.37
CA ALA A 12 31.14 28.34 -16.33
C ALA A 12 30.38 28.59 -15.02
N ALA A 13 30.52 29.78 -14.44
CA ALA A 13 29.80 30.16 -13.23
C ALA A 13 28.28 30.08 -13.46
N ILE A 14 27.58 29.34 -12.59
CA ILE A 14 26.12 29.18 -12.69
C ILE A 14 25.47 30.55 -12.50
N PRO A 15 24.67 31.04 -13.46
CA PRO A 15 23.99 32.33 -13.33
C PRO A 15 23.06 32.34 -12.10
N ALA A 16 22.99 33.48 -11.43
CA ALA A 16 22.08 33.65 -10.30
C ALA A 16 20.63 33.30 -10.73
N GLY A 17 19.95 32.45 -9.95
CA GLY A 17 18.58 32.00 -10.23
C GLY A 17 18.44 30.84 -11.24
N TYR A 18 19.52 30.39 -11.89
CA TYR A 18 19.46 29.28 -12.86
C TYR A 18 19.04 27.95 -12.21
N ALA A 19 19.52 27.67 -11.00
CA ALA A 19 19.19 26.44 -10.28
C ALA A 19 17.69 26.35 -9.95
N ASP A 20 17.09 27.45 -9.50
CA ASP A 20 15.66 27.55 -9.18
C ASP A 20 14.81 27.41 -10.45
N TRP A 21 15.18 28.12 -11.52
CA TRP A 21 14.50 28.01 -12.81
C TRP A 21 14.59 26.58 -13.40
N LEU A 22 15.75 25.94 -13.29
CA LEU A 22 15.94 24.56 -13.74
C LEU A 22 15.09 23.57 -12.92
N ALA A 23 14.99 23.76 -11.60
CA ALA A 23 14.12 22.96 -10.74
C ALA A 23 12.64 23.13 -11.11
N GLU A 24 12.20 24.37 -11.34
CA GLU A 24 10.84 24.68 -11.79
C GLU A 24 10.54 24.06 -13.17
N LEU A 25 11.49 24.16 -14.12
CA LEU A 25 11.35 23.58 -15.45
C LEU A 25 11.25 22.05 -15.40
N LYS A 26 12.12 21.40 -14.61
CA LYS A 26 12.04 19.95 -14.37
C LYS A 26 10.69 19.55 -13.78
N GLY A 27 10.17 20.32 -12.82
CA GLY A 27 8.85 20.12 -12.25
C GLY A 27 7.73 20.21 -13.30
N ARG A 28 7.75 21.24 -14.15
CA ARG A 28 6.77 21.40 -15.25
C ARG A 28 6.82 20.26 -16.26
N ILE A 29 8.03 19.81 -16.64
CA ILE A 29 8.20 18.66 -17.56
C ILE A 29 7.61 17.40 -16.93
N HIS A 30 7.91 17.14 -15.66
CA HIS A 30 7.39 15.96 -14.97
C HIS A 30 5.86 15.96 -14.88
N ILE A 31 5.26 17.10 -14.53
CA ILE A 31 3.80 17.27 -14.48
C ILE A 31 3.18 17.06 -15.87
N ALA A 32 3.80 17.59 -16.93
CA ALA A 32 3.32 17.40 -18.30
C ALA A 32 3.37 15.93 -18.72
N GLN A 33 4.46 15.22 -18.40
CA GLN A 33 4.60 13.78 -18.67
C GLN A 33 3.56 12.95 -17.90
N GLN A 34 3.31 13.25 -16.62
CA GLN A 34 2.29 12.58 -15.82
C GLN A 34 0.89 12.78 -16.40
N ARG A 35 0.53 14.01 -16.79
CA ARG A 35 -0.75 14.31 -17.44
C ARG A 35 -0.93 13.56 -18.75
N ALA A 36 0.11 13.53 -19.59
CA ALA A 36 0.10 12.79 -20.84
C ALA A 36 -0.11 11.28 -20.59
N SER A 37 0.59 10.70 -19.61
CA SER A 37 0.42 9.29 -19.26
C SER A 37 -0.99 8.96 -18.75
N LEU A 38 -1.56 9.82 -17.90
CA LEU A 38 -2.94 9.65 -17.41
C LEU A 38 -3.98 9.76 -18.53
N ALA A 39 -3.81 10.71 -19.46
CA ALA A 39 -4.67 10.85 -20.62
C ALA A 39 -4.61 9.60 -21.51
N VAL A 40 -3.40 9.11 -21.82
CA VAL A 40 -3.21 7.87 -22.60
C VAL A 40 -3.85 6.67 -21.90
N ASN A 41 -3.68 6.53 -20.59
CA ASN A 41 -4.30 5.44 -19.84
C ASN A 41 -5.83 5.49 -19.93
N ARG A 42 -6.41 6.68 -19.80
CA ARG A 42 -7.85 6.89 -19.86
C ARG A 42 -8.43 6.51 -21.23
N GLU A 43 -7.81 6.98 -22.31
CA GLU A 43 -8.23 6.63 -23.68
C GLU A 43 -8.08 5.13 -23.95
N LEU A 44 -6.98 4.52 -23.50
CA LEU A 44 -6.75 3.08 -23.69
C LEU A 44 -7.79 2.24 -22.94
N VAL A 45 -8.11 2.60 -21.69
CA VAL A 45 -9.13 1.90 -20.89
C VAL A 45 -10.53 2.10 -21.48
N ALA A 46 -10.83 3.29 -21.99
CA ALA A 46 -12.09 3.57 -22.68
C ALA A 46 -12.24 2.72 -23.95
N LEU A 47 -11.20 2.66 -24.78
CA LEU A 47 -11.17 1.80 -25.98
C LEU A 47 -11.38 0.33 -25.63
N TYR A 48 -10.68 -0.17 -24.62
CA TYR A 48 -10.82 -1.56 -24.16
C TYR A 48 -12.22 -1.85 -23.62
N TRP A 49 -12.83 -0.90 -22.92
CA TRP A 49 -14.21 -1.03 -22.48
C TRP A 49 -15.19 -1.07 -23.66
N GLN A 50 -15.04 -0.17 -24.64
CA GLN A 50 -15.86 -0.14 -25.86
C GLN A 50 -15.77 -1.44 -26.66
N ILE A 51 -14.55 -1.96 -26.87
CA ILE A 51 -14.36 -3.27 -27.52
C ILE A 51 -15.08 -4.37 -26.72
N GLY A 52 -15.00 -4.35 -25.39
CA GLY A 52 -15.72 -5.29 -24.54
C GLY A 52 -17.24 -5.20 -24.67
N ARG A 53 -17.78 -3.98 -24.71
CA ARG A 53 -19.21 -3.70 -24.93
C ARG A 53 -19.67 -4.22 -26.28
N ASP A 54 -18.94 -3.90 -27.36
CA ASP A 54 -19.25 -4.37 -28.71
C ASP A 54 -19.28 -5.89 -28.81
N ILE A 55 -18.35 -6.57 -28.12
CA ILE A 55 -18.35 -8.04 -28.03
C ILE A 55 -19.63 -8.51 -27.33
N LEU A 56 -19.99 -7.95 -26.18
CA LEU A 56 -21.19 -8.35 -25.43
C LEU A 56 -22.47 -8.15 -26.23
N GLU A 57 -22.63 -7.00 -26.88
CA GLU A 57 -23.80 -6.67 -27.70
C GLU A 57 -23.95 -7.65 -28.87
N ARG A 58 -22.87 -7.91 -29.61
CA ARG A 58 -22.91 -8.82 -30.76
C ARG A 58 -23.10 -10.28 -30.34
N GLN A 59 -22.61 -10.67 -29.16
CA GLN A 59 -22.91 -11.99 -28.59
C GLN A 59 -24.39 -12.15 -28.25
N ALA A 60 -25.03 -11.11 -27.71
CA ALA A 60 -26.45 -11.12 -27.37
C ALA A 60 -27.35 -11.12 -28.61
N GLU A 61 -27.03 -10.30 -29.63
CA GLU A 61 -27.86 -10.14 -30.83
C GLU A 61 -27.66 -11.27 -31.87
N GLN A 62 -26.42 -11.73 -32.04
CA GLN A 62 -26.03 -12.58 -33.18
C GLN A 62 -25.53 -13.96 -32.75
N GLY A 63 -25.55 -14.27 -31.45
CA GLY A 63 -25.13 -15.58 -30.92
C GLY A 63 -23.65 -15.89 -31.11
N TRP A 64 -22.79 -14.88 -31.18
CA TRP A 64 -21.36 -15.04 -31.45
C TRP A 64 -20.66 -15.91 -30.38
N GLY A 65 -20.13 -17.06 -30.80
CA GLY A 65 -19.35 -17.95 -29.93
C GLY A 65 -17.88 -17.53 -29.78
N ALA A 66 -17.13 -18.29 -28.98
CA ALA A 66 -15.72 -18.03 -28.68
C ALA A 66 -14.81 -17.91 -29.93
N LYS A 67 -15.17 -18.57 -31.05
CA LYS A 67 -14.42 -18.53 -32.31
C LYS A 67 -14.34 -17.13 -32.94
N VAL A 68 -15.32 -16.26 -32.65
CA VAL A 68 -15.31 -14.88 -33.17
C VAL A 68 -14.24 -14.04 -32.47
N ILE A 69 -14.01 -14.27 -31.17
CA ILE A 69 -12.96 -13.58 -30.41
C ILE A 69 -11.57 -14.01 -30.92
N ASP A 70 -11.40 -15.27 -31.30
CA ASP A 70 -10.15 -15.76 -31.91
C ASP A 70 -9.83 -15.04 -33.22
N ARG A 71 -10.84 -14.90 -34.08
CA ARG A 71 -10.71 -14.19 -35.35
C ARG A 71 -10.45 -12.71 -35.14
N LEU A 72 -11.21 -12.06 -34.26
CA LEU A 72 -11.02 -10.64 -33.93
C LEU A 72 -9.61 -10.38 -33.37
N ALA A 73 -9.09 -11.25 -32.50
CA ALA A 73 -7.73 -11.13 -31.98
C ALA A 73 -6.66 -11.30 -33.06
N HIS A 74 -6.90 -12.13 -34.07
CA HIS A 74 -5.99 -12.27 -35.21
C HIS A 74 -6.03 -11.01 -36.08
N ASP A 75 -7.23 -10.59 -36.49
CA ASP A 75 -7.43 -9.46 -37.40
C ASP A 75 -6.89 -8.15 -36.80
N LEU A 76 -7.14 -7.89 -35.51
CA LEU A 76 -6.64 -6.70 -34.82
C LEU A 76 -5.10 -6.69 -34.69
N ARG A 77 -4.48 -7.84 -34.39
CA ARG A 77 -3.00 -7.92 -34.31
C ARG A 77 -2.34 -7.74 -35.67
N THR A 78 -2.99 -8.22 -36.74
CA THR A 78 -2.51 -8.03 -38.11
C THR A 78 -2.66 -6.57 -38.55
N ALA A 79 -3.77 -5.92 -38.22
CA ALA A 79 -4.01 -4.52 -38.56
C ALA A 79 -3.16 -3.54 -37.73
N PHE A 80 -2.83 -3.89 -36.48
CA PHE A 80 -2.10 -3.03 -35.54
C PHE A 80 -0.89 -3.77 -34.92
N PRO A 81 0.15 -4.08 -35.71
CA PRO A 81 1.28 -4.91 -35.26
C PRO A 81 2.11 -4.27 -34.13
N GLU A 82 2.18 -2.94 -34.11
CA GLU A 82 2.90 -2.16 -33.08
C GLU A 82 2.11 -2.05 -31.77
N MET A 83 0.80 -2.31 -31.79
CA MET A 83 -0.05 -2.23 -30.59
C MET A 83 -0.07 -3.56 -29.83
N LYS A 84 0.36 -3.51 -28.57
CA LYS A 84 0.21 -4.62 -27.63
C LYS A 84 -1.18 -4.54 -26.98
N GLY A 85 -1.78 -5.71 -26.70
CA GLY A 85 -3.06 -5.78 -25.99
C GLY A 85 -4.23 -6.39 -26.78
N PHE A 86 -4.05 -6.81 -28.02
CA PHE A 86 -5.10 -7.49 -28.79
C PHE A 86 -4.95 -9.03 -28.81
N SER A 87 -4.40 -9.61 -27.75
CA SER A 87 -4.42 -11.07 -27.60
C SER A 87 -5.83 -11.55 -27.30
N ARG A 88 -6.12 -12.81 -27.66
CA ARG A 88 -7.40 -13.47 -27.33
C ARG A 88 -7.76 -13.33 -25.85
N ALA A 89 -6.79 -13.58 -24.97
CA ALA A 89 -6.97 -13.46 -23.53
C ALA A 89 -7.35 -12.03 -23.13
N ASN A 90 -6.70 -11.02 -23.72
CA ASN A 90 -7.01 -9.64 -23.40
C ASN A 90 -8.38 -9.20 -23.93
N LEU A 91 -8.83 -9.68 -25.10
CA LEU A 91 -10.20 -9.44 -25.57
C LEU A 91 -11.25 -10.06 -24.63
N MET A 92 -10.97 -11.24 -24.08
CA MET A 92 -11.82 -11.84 -23.05
C MET A 92 -11.85 -10.98 -21.78
N TYR A 93 -10.71 -10.39 -21.38
CA TYR A 93 -10.69 -9.43 -20.28
C TYR A 93 -11.42 -8.13 -20.59
N MET A 94 -11.33 -7.60 -21.81
CA MET A 94 -12.09 -6.42 -22.26
C MET A 94 -13.59 -6.69 -22.13
N ARG A 95 -14.07 -7.84 -22.61
CA ARG A 95 -15.46 -8.30 -22.45
C ARG A 95 -15.86 -8.37 -20.97
N ALA A 96 -15.07 -9.06 -20.15
CA ALA A 96 -15.36 -9.17 -18.71
C ALA A 96 -15.27 -7.82 -17.97
N PHE A 97 -14.42 -6.90 -18.44
CA PHE A 97 -14.33 -5.54 -17.94
C PHE A 97 -15.61 -4.76 -18.26
N ALA A 98 -16.08 -4.79 -19.52
CA ALA A 98 -17.35 -4.17 -19.89
C ALA A 98 -18.55 -4.75 -19.12
N GLU A 99 -18.55 -6.06 -18.87
CA GLU A 99 -19.58 -6.72 -18.07
C GLU A 99 -19.53 -6.29 -16.59
N ALA A 100 -18.34 -6.13 -16.03
CA ALA A 100 -18.15 -5.73 -14.64
C ALA A 100 -18.45 -4.24 -14.37
N TRP A 101 -18.33 -3.39 -15.38
CA TRP A 101 -18.60 -1.95 -15.32
C TRP A 101 -19.53 -1.54 -16.47
N PRO A 102 -20.85 -1.73 -16.37
CA PRO A 102 -21.77 -1.46 -17.46
C PRO A 102 -21.97 0.04 -17.73
N ASP A 103 -21.68 0.90 -16.75
CA ASP A 103 -21.81 2.35 -16.82
C ASP A 103 -20.49 3.01 -17.22
N GLU A 104 -20.49 3.68 -18.38
CA GLU A 104 -19.35 4.40 -18.93
C GLU A 104 -18.83 5.51 -17.99
N ALA A 105 -19.72 6.17 -17.23
CA ALA A 105 -19.33 7.23 -16.31
C ALA A 105 -18.44 6.70 -15.18
N ILE A 106 -18.71 5.48 -14.69
CA ILE A 106 -17.89 4.80 -13.68
C ILE A 106 -16.53 4.42 -14.26
N VAL A 107 -16.50 3.98 -15.52
CA VAL A 107 -15.25 3.68 -16.22
C VAL A 107 -14.38 4.92 -16.32
N GLN A 108 -14.97 6.06 -16.67
CA GLN A 108 -14.25 7.32 -16.86
C GLN A 108 -13.75 7.95 -15.55
N GLN A 109 -14.45 7.74 -14.42
CA GLN A 109 -14.13 8.40 -13.15
C GLN A 109 -13.30 7.53 -12.19
N ALA A 110 -13.63 6.24 -12.05
CA ALA A 110 -13.06 5.39 -10.98
C ALA A 110 -11.97 4.42 -11.45
N VAL A 111 -12.04 3.91 -12.68
CA VAL A 111 -11.08 2.89 -13.18
C VAL A 111 -10.25 3.35 -14.39
N GLY A 112 -10.70 4.38 -15.10
CA GLY A 112 -10.01 4.98 -16.24
C GLY A 112 -8.77 5.79 -15.87
N GLN A 113 -8.63 6.16 -14.59
CA GLN A 113 -7.40 6.76 -14.06
C GLN A 113 -6.32 5.71 -13.71
N LEU A 114 -6.70 4.43 -13.64
CA LEU A 114 -5.79 3.34 -13.35
C LEU A 114 -5.25 2.71 -14.64
N PRO A 115 -3.96 2.35 -14.69
CA PRO A 115 -3.43 1.55 -15.79
C PRO A 115 -4.21 0.24 -15.97
N TRP A 116 -4.30 -0.25 -17.22
CA TRP A 116 -5.04 -1.48 -17.55
C TRP A 116 -4.69 -2.68 -16.65
N GLY A 117 -3.41 -2.82 -16.28
CA GLY A 117 -2.96 -3.90 -15.39
C GLY A 117 -3.58 -3.88 -13.99
N HIS A 118 -3.89 -2.70 -13.43
CA HIS A 118 -4.61 -2.57 -12.16
C HIS A 118 -6.06 -3.00 -12.31
N ASN A 119 -6.69 -2.63 -13.42
CA ASN A 119 -8.07 -3.01 -13.74
C ASN A 119 -8.23 -4.53 -13.87
N LEU A 120 -7.25 -5.21 -14.48
CA LEU A 120 -7.20 -6.67 -14.50
C LEU A 120 -7.11 -7.29 -13.09
N VAL A 121 -6.30 -6.71 -12.20
CA VAL A 121 -6.20 -7.16 -10.80
C VAL A 121 -7.55 -7.03 -10.08
N LEU A 122 -8.19 -5.87 -10.19
CA LEU A 122 -9.51 -5.63 -9.58
C LEU A 122 -10.56 -6.61 -10.12
N LEU A 123 -10.57 -6.83 -11.43
CA LEU A 123 -11.53 -7.71 -12.10
C LEU A 123 -11.34 -9.18 -11.70
N THR A 124 -10.09 -9.66 -11.66
CA THR A 124 -9.78 -11.08 -11.44
C THR A 124 -9.77 -11.50 -9.98
N ARG A 125 -9.35 -10.60 -9.06
CA ARG A 125 -9.20 -10.93 -7.63
C ARG A 125 -10.43 -10.63 -6.81
N LEU A 126 -11.29 -9.68 -7.23
CA LEU A 126 -12.47 -9.28 -6.48
C LEU A 126 -13.73 -9.66 -7.27
N LYS A 127 -14.67 -10.34 -6.63
CA LYS A 127 -15.97 -10.68 -7.22
C LYS A 127 -17.04 -9.62 -6.96
N ASN A 128 -16.96 -8.94 -5.81
CA ASN A 128 -17.93 -7.95 -5.38
C ASN A 128 -17.68 -6.58 -6.06
N PRO A 129 -18.66 -6.00 -6.78
CA PRO A 129 -18.50 -4.71 -7.46
C PRO A 129 -18.18 -3.54 -6.52
N ALA A 130 -18.80 -3.48 -5.33
CA ALA A 130 -18.55 -2.43 -4.36
C ALA A 130 -17.10 -2.48 -3.84
N MET A 131 -16.58 -3.68 -3.57
CA MET A 131 -15.19 -3.86 -3.16
C MET A 131 -14.20 -3.47 -4.28
N ARG A 132 -14.51 -3.78 -5.54
CA ARG A 132 -13.69 -3.34 -6.69
C ARG A 132 -13.56 -1.83 -6.72
N LEU A 133 -14.68 -1.10 -6.59
CA LEU A 133 -14.69 0.36 -6.60
C LEU A 133 -13.98 0.94 -5.39
N ALA A 134 -14.15 0.35 -4.20
CA ALA A 134 -13.47 0.81 -3.00
C ALA A 134 -11.94 0.67 -3.11
N TYR A 135 -11.44 -0.47 -3.60
CA TYR A 135 -10.00 -0.66 -3.84
C TYR A 135 -9.48 0.23 -4.97
N ALA A 136 -10.25 0.44 -6.05
CA ALA A 136 -9.88 1.37 -7.12
C ALA A 136 -9.72 2.80 -6.60
N GLY A 137 -10.68 3.28 -5.81
CA GLY A 137 -10.64 4.61 -5.20
C GLY A 137 -9.43 4.81 -4.31
N ARG A 138 -9.11 3.84 -3.43
CA ARG A 138 -7.90 3.92 -2.60
C ARG A 138 -6.61 3.84 -3.42
N ALA A 139 -6.57 3.01 -4.47
CA ALA A 139 -5.41 2.92 -5.35
C ALA A 139 -5.11 4.26 -6.05
N ILE A 140 -6.14 4.99 -6.48
CA ILE A 140 -6.00 6.34 -7.04
C ILE A 140 -5.56 7.32 -5.96
N GLN A 141 -6.26 7.35 -4.82
CA GLN A 141 -6.00 8.30 -3.73
C GLN A 141 -4.57 8.20 -3.18
N HIS A 142 -4.02 6.98 -3.09
CA HIS A 142 -2.72 6.70 -2.49
C HIS A 142 -1.63 6.35 -3.52
N GLY A 143 -1.95 6.38 -4.82
CA GLY A 143 -0.99 6.09 -5.89
C GLY A 143 -0.42 4.67 -5.83
N TRP A 144 -1.24 3.68 -5.48
CA TRP A 144 -0.76 2.30 -5.35
C TRP A 144 -0.26 1.74 -6.67
N SER A 145 0.94 1.14 -6.65
CA SER A 145 1.40 0.32 -7.76
C SER A 145 0.54 -0.95 -7.88
N ARG A 146 0.58 -1.61 -9.04
CA ARG A 146 -0.17 -2.85 -9.28
C ARG A 146 0.17 -3.93 -8.24
N ASN A 147 1.44 -4.02 -7.86
CA ASN A 147 1.90 -5.00 -6.87
C ASN A 147 1.38 -4.66 -5.47
N VAL A 148 1.40 -3.38 -5.09
CA VAL A 148 0.85 -2.92 -3.80
C VAL A 148 -0.66 -3.14 -3.74
N LEU A 149 -1.39 -2.87 -4.83
CA LEU A 149 -2.82 -3.17 -4.93
C LEU A 149 -3.10 -4.68 -4.73
N ASN A 150 -2.33 -5.56 -5.39
CA ASN A 150 -2.45 -7.01 -5.20
C ASN A 150 -2.26 -7.40 -3.73
N ILE A 151 -1.19 -6.90 -3.09
CA ILE A 151 -0.90 -7.16 -1.68
C ILE A 151 -2.07 -6.71 -0.81
N HIS A 152 -2.60 -5.49 -1.01
CA HIS A 152 -3.72 -4.99 -0.20
C HIS A 152 -5.01 -5.78 -0.38
N ILE A 153 -5.28 -6.30 -1.58
CA ILE A 153 -6.41 -7.20 -1.83
C ILE A 153 -6.19 -8.54 -1.12
N GLU A 154 -5.01 -9.15 -1.27
CA GLU A 154 -4.64 -10.43 -0.63
C GLU A 154 -4.70 -10.35 0.90
N THR A 155 -4.26 -9.23 1.47
CA THR A 155 -4.33 -8.99 2.92
C THR A 155 -5.67 -8.41 3.38
N ARG A 156 -6.65 -8.24 2.48
CA ARG A 156 -7.99 -7.70 2.79
C ARG A 156 -7.94 -6.37 3.56
N LEU A 157 -7.07 -5.45 3.16
CA LEU A 157 -6.81 -4.17 3.84
C LEU A 157 -8.10 -3.41 4.23
N LEU A 158 -9.05 -3.27 3.29
CA LEU A 158 -10.27 -2.51 3.53
C LEU A 158 -11.18 -3.09 4.60
N GLU A 159 -11.11 -4.41 4.82
CA GLU A 159 -11.89 -5.08 5.85
C GLU A 159 -11.30 -4.90 7.24
N ARG A 160 -10.04 -4.46 7.36
CA ARG A 160 -9.30 -4.35 8.64
C ARG A 160 -9.07 -2.90 9.06
N SER A 161 -9.10 -1.97 8.11
CA SER A 161 -8.86 -0.55 8.34
C SER A 161 -9.95 0.06 9.23
N GLY A 162 -9.56 0.88 10.21
CA GLY A 162 -10.48 1.56 11.13
C GLY A 162 -11.09 0.69 12.24
N LYS A 163 -10.66 -0.57 12.39
CA LYS A 163 -11.25 -1.52 13.36
C LYS A 163 -10.56 -1.59 14.71
N ALA A 164 -9.37 -0.99 14.84
CA ALA A 164 -8.61 -0.95 16.09
C ALA A 164 -9.41 -0.28 17.22
N VAL A 165 -9.15 -0.70 18.47
CA VAL A 165 -9.73 -0.05 19.65
C VAL A 165 -8.92 1.22 19.91
N THR A 166 -9.55 2.39 19.93
CA THR A 166 -8.83 3.67 20.07
C THR A 166 -9.60 4.65 20.94
N ASN A 167 -8.91 5.63 21.51
CA ASN A 167 -9.50 6.81 22.16
C ASN A 167 -9.33 8.10 21.33
N PHE A 168 -9.08 7.98 20.02
CA PHE A 168 -8.69 9.12 19.18
C PHE A 168 -9.78 10.19 19.06
N ASP A 169 -11.06 9.82 19.09
CA ASP A 169 -12.17 10.79 19.04
C ASP A 169 -12.17 11.77 20.21
N GLU A 170 -11.74 11.30 21.38
CA GLU A 170 -11.72 12.10 22.60
C GLU A 170 -10.39 12.85 22.77
N ARG A 171 -9.31 12.34 22.16
CA ARG A 171 -7.93 12.80 22.41
C ARG A 171 -7.28 13.55 21.24
N LEU A 172 -7.89 13.55 20.06
CA LEU A 172 -7.43 14.30 18.90
C LEU A 172 -8.55 15.18 18.33
N PRO A 173 -8.25 16.40 17.86
CA PRO A 173 -9.25 17.24 17.22
C PRO A 173 -9.65 16.68 15.85
N ALA A 174 -10.94 16.72 15.50
CA ALA A 174 -11.37 16.51 14.12
C ALA A 174 -10.74 17.57 13.20
N PRO A 175 -10.17 17.23 12.02
CA PRO A 175 -10.26 15.95 11.28
C PRO A 175 -9.12 14.94 11.57
N HIS A 176 -8.22 15.21 12.52
CA HIS A 176 -7.06 14.36 12.80
C HIS A 176 -7.46 13.02 13.46
N SER A 177 -8.49 13.02 14.30
CA SER A 177 -9.04 11.80 14.90
C SER A 177 -9.52 10.79 13.86
N ASP A 178 -10.29 11.25 12.86
CA ASP A 178 -10.79 10.42 11.76
C ASP A 178 -9.65 9.83 10.94
N LEU A 179 -8.69 10.66 10.55
CA LEU A 179 -7.52 10.22 9.78
C LEU A 179 -6.66 9.22 10.57
N ALA A 180 -6.46 9.45 11.87
CA ALA A 180 -5.73 8.53 12.73
C ALA A 180 -6.44 7.17 12.81
N ARG A 181 -7.74 7.16 13.08
CA ARG A 181 -8.55 5.93 13.12
C ARG A 181 -8.48 5.16 11.80
N GLU A 182 -8.72 5.82 10.67
CA GLU A 182 -8.67 5.18 9.35
C GLU A 182 -7.28 4.60 9.02
N SER A 183 -6.22 5.17 9.60
CA SER A 183 -4.85 4.72 9.38
C SER A 183 -4.51 3.43 10.13
N LEU A 184 -5.24 3.09 11.20
CA LEU A 184 -5.00 1.87 11.97
C LEU A 184 -5.74 0.66 11.36
N LYS A 185 -5.16 -0.52 11.52
CA LYS A 185 -5.74 -1.80 11.10
C LYS A 185 -5.91 -2.72 12.30
N ASP A 186 -6.89 -3.60 12.25
CA ASP A 186 -7.05 -4.67 13.23
C ASP A 186 -7.62 -5.93 12.55
N PRO A 187 -6.87 -7.06 12.56
CA PRO A 187 -5.47 -7.20 12.99
C PRO A 187 -4.49 -6.66 11.94
N TYR A 188 -3.24 -6.40 12.31
CA TYR A 188 -2.09 -6.26 11.40
C TYR A 188 -1.60 -7.64 10.93
N ARG A 189 -1.27 -7.80 9.65
CA ARG A 189 -0.77 -9.07 9.11
C ARG A 189 0.74 -9.00 8.90
N LEU A 190 1.46 -9.77 9.72
CA LEU A 190 2.92 -9.76 9.80
C LEU A 190 3.54 -11.09 9.28
N ASP A 191 2.81 -11.81 8.44
CA ASP A 191 3.22 -13.12 7.88
C ASP A 191 4.56 -13.06 7.13
N PHE A 192 4.92 -11.89 6.63
CA PHE A 192 6.17 -11.66 5.91
C PHE A 192 7.42 -11.66 6.80
N LEU A 193 7.27 -11.67 8.13
CA LEU A 193 8.37 -11.67 9.08
C LEU A 193 9.09 -13.03 9.14
N GLY A 194 8.44 -14.12 8.72
CA GLY A 194 9.02 -15.47 8.78
C GLY A 194 9.28 -15.97 10.21
N VAL A 195 8.73 -15.31 11.22
CA VAL A 195 8.86 -15.69 12.63
C VAL A 195 7.66 -16.52 13.08
N GLY A 196 7.91 -17.54 13.91
CA GLY A 196 6.86 -18.39 14.45
C GLY A 196 6.00 -17.69 15.51
N GLN A 197 4.88 -18.30 15.88
CA GLN A 197 3.96 -17.73 16.88
C GLN A 197 4.54 -17.66 18.31
N GLU A 198 5.64 -18.36 18.58
CA GLU A 198 6.36 -18.35 19.86
C GLU A 198 7.50 -17.33 19.91
N ALA A 199 7.63 -16.50 18.87
CA ALA A 199 8.61 -15.42 18.86
C ALA A 199 8.36 -14.41 19.99
N ASP A 200 9.43 -14.04 20.69
CA ASP A 200 9.42 -12.95 21.66
C ASP A 200 9.36 -11.57 20.97
N GLU A 201 9.14 -10.51 21.76
CA GLU A 201 9.04 -9.14 21.25
C GLU A 201 10.28 -8.75 20.45
N ARG A 202 11.47 -9.11 20.95
CA ARG A 202 12.76 -8.77 20.34
C ARG A 202 12.94 -9.43 18.97
N ALA A 203 12.51 -10.67 18.80
CA ALA A 203 12.54 -11.38 17.53
C ALA A 203 11.58 -10.74 16.52
N ILE A 204 10.36 -10.40 16.95
CA ILE A 204 9.35 -9.74 16.11
C ILE A 204 9.86 -8.36 15.64
N GLU A 205 10.36 -7.56 16.58
CA GLU A 205 10.94 -6.24 16.32
C GLU A 205 12.12 -6.32 15.33
N SER A 206 13.01 -7.30 15.52
CA SER A 206 14.15 -7.55 14.64
C SER A 206 13.70 -7.90 13.22
N ALA A 207 12.69 -8.76 13.09
CA ALA A 207 12.13 -9.13 11.80
C ALA A 207 11.42 -7.95 11.12
N ILE A 208 10.71 -7.10 11.89
CA ILE A 208 10.05 -5.90 11.34
C ILE A 208 11.07 -4.99 10.68
N VAL A 209 12.21 -4.74 11.32
CA VAL A 209 13.26 -3.89 10.73
C VAL A 209 13.92 -4.54 9.52
N GLN A 210 14.16 -5.85 9.54
CA GLN A 210 14.65 -6.58 8.35
C GLN A 210 13.68 -6.48 7.17
N HIS A 211 12.37 -6.42 7.45
CA HIS A 211 11.31 -6.32 6.45
C HIS A 211 10.58 -4.97 6.47
N ILE A 212 11.29 -3.88 6.78
CA ILE A 212 10.68 -2.57 7.04
C ILE A 212 9.82 -2.07 5.87
N THR A 213 10.21 -2.34 4.62
CA THR A 213 9.42 -1.98 3.44
C THR A 213 8.04 -2.65 3.45
N ARG A 214 7.98 -3.94 3.82
CA ARG A 214 6.71 -4.68 3.90
C ARG A 214 5.89 -4.23 5.10
N PHE A 215 6.54 -3.92 6.21
CA PHE A 215 5.86 -3.36 7.38
C PHE A 215 5.28 -1.97 7.11
N LEU A 216 6.01 -1.08 6.42
CA LEU A 216 5.49 0.22 5.98
C LEU A 216 4.30 0.10 5.03
N LEU A 217 4.30 -0.91 4.15
CA LEU A 217 3.14 -1.19 3.30
C LEU A 217 1.92 -1.63 4.13
N GLU A 218 2.12 -2.44 5.16
CA GLU A 218 1.05 -2.87 6.07
C GLU A 218 0.56 -1.71 6.97
N LEU A 219 1.47 -0.88 7.49
CA LEU A 219 1.14 0.38 8.19
C LEU A 219 0.44 1.38 7.28
N GLY A 220 0.66 1.34 5.97
CA GLY A 220 -0.03 2.16 4.98
C GLY A 220 0.65 3.51 4.67
N ALA A 221 0.01 4.28 3.80
CA ALA A 221 0.59 5.50 3.26
C ALA A 221 0.71 6.63 4.30
N GLY A 222 1.87 7.26 4.38
CA GLY A 222 2.13 8.42 5.25
C GLY A 222 3.10 8.13 6.39
N PHE A 223 3.35 6.87 6.71
CA PHE A 223 4.35 6.49 7.71
C PHE A 223 5.77 6.64 7.15
N ALA A 224 6.64 7.26 7.94
CA ALA A 224 8.07 7.35 7.74
C ALA A 224 8.78 6.73 8.94
N TYR A 225 9.70 5.80 8.68
CA TYR A 225 10.47 5.15 9.73
C TYR A 225 11.52 6.10 10.31
N VAL A 226 11.52 6.28 11.63
CA VAL A 226 12.46 7.16 12.35
C VAL A 226 13.56 6.32 13.00
N GLY A 227 13.21 5.23 13.68
CA GLY A 227 14.20 4.38 14.34
C GLY A 227 13.60 3.18 15.07
N ARG A 228 14.50 2.32 15.57
CA ARG A 228 14.22 1.15 16.41
C ARG A 228 15.06 1.25 17.69
N GLN A 229 14.54 0.77 18.83
CA GLN A 229 15.18 0.90 20.14
C GLN A 229 15.63 2.34 20.37
N VAL A 230 14.74 3.29 20.12
CA VAL A 230 15.07 4.71 20.24
C VAL A 230 15.25 5.01 21.72
N HIS A 231 16.47 5.38 22.07
CA HIS A 231 16.84 5.72 23.44
C HIS A 231 16.22 7.06 23.87
N ILE A 232 15.66 7.07 25.06
CA ILE A 232 15.13 8.24 25.75
C ILE A 232 15.58 8.20 27.19
N GLU A 233 16.18 9.29 27.65
CA GLU A 233 16.54 9.49 29.05
C GLU A 233 15.45 10.29 29.75
N VAL A 234 14.92 9.78 30.87
CA VAL A 234 13.95 10.51 31.69
C VAL A 234 14.36 10.41 33.15
N GLY A 235 14.70 11.55 33.76
CA GLY A 235 15.06 11.59 35.18
C GLY A 235 16.37 10.87 35.51
N GLY A 236 17.24 10.63 34.53
CA GLY A 236 18.51 9.90 34.68
C GLY A 236 18.39 8.39 34.46
N ASP A 237 17.18 7.87 34.19
CA ASP A 237 16.96 6.47 33.81
C ASP A 237 16.83 6.34 32.28
N ASP A 238 17.37 5.24 31.75
CA ASP A 238 17.37 4.92 30.33
C ASP A 238 16.14 4.09 29.94
N PHE A 239 15.42 4.55 28.91
CA PHE A 239 14.29 3.86 28.32
C PHE A 239 14.46 3.70 26.81
N PHE A 240 13.83 2.68 26.25
CA PHE A 240 13.91 2.38 24.83
C PHE A 240 12.51 2.20 24.24
N ILE A 241 12.22 2.93 23.18
CA ILE A 241 11.03 2.75 22.36
C ILE A 241 11.32 1.68 21.30
N ASP A 242 10.50 0.63 21.25
CA ASP A 242 10.62 -0.46 20.27
C ASP A 242 10.75 0.08 18.84
N LEU A 243 9.75 0.81 18.36
CA LEU A 243 9.74 1.40 17.03
C LEU A 243 9.15 2.82 17.06
N LEU A 244 9.85 3.75 16.41
CA LEU A 244 9.40 5.13 16.25
C LEU A 244 9.20 5.45 14.76
N PHE A 245 8.05 6.05 14.47
CA PHE A 245 7.68 6.54 13.14
C PHE A 245 7.27 8.01 13.22
N TYR A 246 7.18 8.64 12.05
CA TYR A 246 6.52 9.92 11.85
C TYR A 246 5.44 9.77 10.79
N HIS A 247 4.27 10.37 11.00
CA HIS A 247 3.17 10.31 10.03
C HIS A 247 3.03 11.63 9.26
N LEU A 248 3.41 11.63 7.99
CA LEU A 248 3.55 12.83 7.15
C LEU A 248 2.26 13.64 6.98
N LYS A 249 1.09 12.98 6.96
CA LYS A 249 -0.21 13.68 6.83
C LYS A 249 -0.78 14.16 8.15
N LEU A 250 -0.50 13.42 9.23
CA LEU A 250 -0.96 13.77 10.58
C LEU A 250 0.01 14.75 11.24
N ARG A 251 1.24 14.87 10.70
CA ARG A 251 2.33 15.69 11.21
C ARG A 251 2.60 15.42 12.68
N CYS A 252 2.73 14.14 13.05
CA CYS A 252 3.00 13.72 14.43
C CYS A 252 3.95 12.53 14.44
N TYR A 253 4.62 12.33 15.56
CA TYR A 253 5.30 11.07 15.85
C TYR A 253 4.27 9.97 16.12
N VAL A 254 4.67 8.74 15.81
CA VAL A 254 3.91 7.53 16.12
C VAL A 254 4.83 6.53 16.82
N VAL A 255 4.54 6.28 18.09
CA VAL A 255 5.22 5.29 18.92
C VAL A 255 4.51 3.95 18.73
N VAL A 256 5.24 2.91 18.32
CA VAL A 256 4.71 1.56 18.15
C VAL A 256 5.35 0.64 19.18
N GLU A 257 4.54 0.11 20.09
CA GLU A 257 4.95 -0.84 21.14
C GLU A 257 4.48 -2.25 20.76
N LEU A 258 5.38 -3.23 20.81
CA LEU A 258 5.08 -4.63 20.49
C LEU A 258 4.89 -5.46 21.77
N LYS A 259 3.89 -6.35 21.78
CA LYS A 259 3.67 -7.31 22.86
C LYS A 259 3.41 -8.70 22.29
N ALA A 260 4.25 -9.67 22.65
CA ALA A 260 4.14 -11.07 22.20
C ALA A 260 2.94 -11.80 22.84
N GLY A 261 2.42 -11.26 23.94
CA GLY A 261 1.26 -11.76 24.65
C GLY A 261 -0.04 -10.99 24.40
N ALA A 262 -1.05 -11.34 25.18
CA ALA A 262 -2.32 -10.63 25.19
C ALA A 262 -2.17 -9.20 25.76
N PHE A 263 -3.02 -8.28 25.30
CA PHE A 263 -3.13 -6.95 25.88
C PHE A 263 -3.38 -7.01 27.39
N LYS A 264 -2.68 -6.16 28.14
CA LYS A 264 -2.91 -5.90 29.55
C LYS A 264 -3.04 -4.39 29.79
N PRO A 265 -3.87 -3.95 30.75
CA PRO A 265 -4.02 -2.52 31.07
C PRO A 265 -2.71 -1.81 31.39
N GLU A 266 -1.75 -2.47 32.05
CA GLU A 266 -0.43 -1.88 32.37
C GLU A 266 0.36 -1.40 31.14
N HIS A 267 0.12 -2.00 29.96
CA HIS A 267 0.78 -1.60 28.74
C HIS A 267 0.40 -0.18 28.29
N THR A 268 -0.81 0.31 28.62
CA THR A 268 -1.20 1.69 28.29
C THR A 268 -0.41 2.72 29.09
N GLY A 269 -0.03 2.38 30.33
CA GLY A 269 0.82 3.21 31.17
C GLY A 269 2.22 3.37 30.59
N GLN A 270 2.85 2.27 30.20
CA GLN A 270 4.16 2.27 29.55
C GLN A 270 4.14 3.09 28.25
N LEU A 271 3.16 2.83 27.39
CA LEU A 271 3.03 3.57 26.13
C LEU A 271 2.76 5.06 26.38
N GLY A 272 1.87 5.40 27.31
CA GLY A 272 1.58 6.79 27.70
C GLY A 272 2.81 7.55 28.19
N PHE A 273 3.72 6.88 28.91
CA PHE A 273 5.01 7.43 29.30
C PHE A 273 5.89 7.77 28.07
N TYR A 274 6.02 6.86 27.11
CA TYR A 274 6.78 7.12 25.88
C TYR A 274 6.20 8.29 25.07
N LEU A 275 4.87 8.37 24.96
CA LEU A 275 4.22 9.49 24.27
C LEU A 275 4.54 10.83 24.94
N ALA A 276 4.51 10.88 26.27
CA ALA A 276 4.85 12.09 27.01
C ALA A 276 6.33 12.48 26.82
N ALA A 277 7.24 11.51 26.80
CA ALA A 277 8.66 11.76 26.59
C ALA A 277 8.96 12.25 25.16
N VAL A 278 8.38 11.62 24.14
CA VAL A 278 8.51 12.06 22.74
C VAL A 278 7.92 13.46 22.53
N ASP A 279 6.74 13.74 23.10
CA ASP A 279 6.11 15.06 23.06
C ASP A 279 6.99 16.15 23.70
N SER A 280 7.80 15.80 24.71
CA SER A 280 8.60 16.77 25.46
C SER A 280 10.01 16.96 24.90
N GLN A 281 10.59 15.91 24.31
CA GLN A 281 12.02 15.89 23.94
C GLN A 281 12.26 15.91 22.42
N MET A 282 11.32 15.41 21.61
CA MET A 282 11.53 15.23 20.16
C MET A 282 10.57 16.07 19.30
N LYS A 283 9.33 16.22 19.77
CA LYS A 283 8.26 16.91 19.05
C LYS A 283 8.57 18.40 18.86
N ALA A 284 8.47 18.88 17.62
CA ALA A 284 8.53 20.31 17.35
C ALA A 284 7.19 21.00 17.67
N GLU A 285 7.21 22.32 17.83
CA GLU A 285 6.01 23.11 18.16
C GLU A 285 4.88 22.92 17.13
N GLN A 286 5.25 22.81 15.86
CA GLN A 286 4.36 22.61 14.72
C GLN A 286 3.86 21.17 14.52
N ASP A 287 4.36 20.22 15.30
CA ASP A 287 3.88 18.85 15.23
C ASP A 287 2.61 18.68 16.08
N ASN A 288 1.71 17.82 15.63
CA ASN A 288 0.52 17.40 16.37
C ASN A 288 0.90 16.41 17.48
N PRO A 289 0.00 16.18 18.47
CA PRO A 289 0.25 15.23 19.57
C PRO A 289 0.69 13.86 19.07
N THR A 290 1.72 13.29 19.73
CA THR A 290 2.26 11.97 19.40
C THR A 290 1.21 10.88 19.61
N ILE A 291 1.08 9.96 18.66
CA ILE A 291 0.13 8.85 18.70
C ILE A 291 0.83 7.57 19.15
N GLY A 292 0.18 6.79 20.01
CA GLY A 292 0.62 5.47 20.41
C GLY A 292 -0.15 4.38 19.67
N ILE A 293 0.57 3.38 19.17
CA ILE A 293 -0.01 2.15 18.63
C ILE A 293 0.57 0.99 19.43
N LEU A 294 -0.30 0.25 20.11
CA LEU A 294 0.07 -0.98 20.76
C LEU A 294 -0.35 -2.17 19.89
N LEU A 295 0.63 -2.97 19.50
CA LEU A 295 0.45 -4.18 18.69
C LEU A 295 0.65 -5.41 19.58
N CYS A 296 -0.44 -6.12 19.87
CA CYS A 296 -0.43 -7.31 20.70
C CYS A 296 -0.85 -8.56 19.94
N LYS A 297 -0.46 -9.75 20.41
CA LYS A 297 -0.88 -11.02 19.78
C LYS A 297 -2.39 -11.27 19.87
N SER A 298 -3.02 -10.78 20.94
CA SER A 298 -4.47 -10.82 21.12
C SER A 298 -4.95 -9.74 22.08
N GLN A 299 -6.22 -9.38 22.02
CA GLN A 299 -6.84 -8.43 22.96
C GLN A 299 -8.25 -8.84 23.36
N ASN A 300 -8.62 -8.52 24.61
CA ASN A 300 -10.03 -8.42 24.98
C ASN A 300 -10.47 -6.97 24.73
N ARG A 301 -11.32 -6.76 23.72
CA ARG A 301 -11.75 -5.42 23.30
C ARG A 301 -12.38 -4.62 24.44
N VAL A 302 -13.18 -5.25 25.31
CA VAL A 302 -13.79 -4.57 26.46
C VAL A 302 -12.71 -4.10 27.43
N VAL A 303 -11.74 -4.95 27.75
CA VAL A 303 -10.63 -4.58 28.65
C VAL A 303 -9.80 -3.44 28.03
N ALA A 304 -9.53 -3.49 26.72
CA ALA A 304 -8.84 -2.43 26.01
C ALA A 304 -9.62 -1.10 26.05
N GLU A 305 -10.91 -1.11 25.76
CA GLU A 305 -11.78 0.07 25.82
C GLU A 305 -11.77 0.71 27.22
N TYR A 306 -11.91 -0.10 28.27
CA TYR A 306 -11.85 0.39 29.65
C TYR A 306 -10.49 1.00 29.99
N ALA A 307 -9.39 0.37 29.57
CA ALA A 307 -8.05 0.88 29.83
C ALA A 307 -7.75 2.20 29.07
N LEU A 308 -8.36 2.40 27.90
CA LEU A 308 -8.14 3.60 27.10
C LEU A 308 -8.97 4.82 27.53
N ARG A 309 -10.13 4.62 28.19
CA ARG A 309 -10.99 5.72 28.67
C ARG A 309 -10.25 6.69 29.60
N ASP A 310 -9.49 6.13 30.53
CA ASP A 310 -8.73 6.94 31.52
C ASP A 310 -7.39 7.44 30.97
N SER A 311 -7.00 7.04 29.76
CA SER A 311 -5.77 7.54 29.13
C SER A 311 -5.98 8.92 28.50
N ASN A 312 -5.21 9.90 28.97
CA ASN A 312 -5.20 11.25 28.41
C ASN A 312 -4.37 11.39 27.12
N LYS A 313 -3.66 10.33 26.71
CA LYS A 313 -2.84 10.32 25.50
C LYS A 313 -3.54 9.56 24.38
N PRO A 314 -3.35 9.95 23.10
CA PRO A 314 -4.00 9.29 21.97
C PRO A 314 -3.34 7.92 21.71
N ILE A 315 -4.06 6.85 22.02
CA ILE A 315 -3.58 5.48 21.92
C ILE A 315 -4.58 4.63 21.13
N GLY A 316 -4.05 3.80 20.23
CA GLY A 316 -4.78 2.72 19.57
C GLY A 316 -4.18 1.36 19.91
N VAL A 317 -5.03 0.37 20.12
CA VAL A 317 -4.66 -1.02 20.37
C VAL A 317 -5.19 -1.88 19.23
N ALA A 318 -4.31 -2.68 18.65
CA ALA A 318 -4.62 -3.60 17.56
C ALA A 318 -3.92 -4.94 17.75
N GLU A 319 -4.57 -6.00 17.26
CA GLU A 319 -3.93 -7.30 17.20
C GLU A 319 -2.95 -7.37 16.03
N TYR A 320 -1.97 -8.28 16.09
CA TYR A 320 -1.23 -8.71 14.92
C TYR A 320 -1.30 -10.24 14.75
N GLN A 321 -1.18 -10.69 13.52
CA GLN A 321 -1.18 -12.10 13.14
C GLN A 321 0.16 -12.48 12.52
N LEU A 322 0.70 -13.60 12.98
CA LEU A 322 1.84 -14.30 12.40
C LEU A 322 1.34 -15.67 11.91
N VAL A 323 1.40 -15.92 10.60
CA VAL A 323 1.27 -17.29 10.09
C VAL A 323 2.43 -18.13 10.62
N ALA A 324 2.16 -19.40 10.92
CA ALA A 324 3.18 -20.36 11.30
C ALA A 324 4.30 -20.39 10.24
N ALA A 325 5.53 -20.14 10.67
CA ALA A 325 6.70 -20.47 9.86
C ALA A 325 6.50 -21.91 9.35
N LEU A 326 6.76 -22.15 8.06
CA LEU A 326 6.78 -23.50 7.53
C LEU A 326 7.63 -24.36 8.48
N PRO A 327 7.11 -25.50 9.00
CA PRO A 327 7.90 -26.44 9.78
C PRO A 327 9.28 -26.63 9.15
N GLN A 328 10.33 -26.65 9.96
CA GLN A 328 11.71 -26.76 9.47
C GLN A 328 11.90 -27.99 8.54
N GLU A 329 11.11 -29.04 8.78
CA GLU A 329 10.97 -30.24 7.95
C GLU A 329 10.55 -29.95 6.50
N LEU A 330 9.69 -28.95 6.28
CA LEU A 330 9.22 -28.50 4.96
C LEU A 330 10.23 -27.58 4.25
N GLN A 331 11.13 -26.90 4.96
CA GLN A 331 12.20 -26.12 4.28
C GLN A 331 13.20 -27.03 3.56
N THR A 332 13.50 -28.19 4.13
CA THR A 332 14.41 -29.18 3.53
C THR A 332 13.77 -30.09 2.49
N SER A 333 12.44 -30.14 2.41
CA SER A 333 11.70 -31.00 1.49
C SER A 333 10.96 -30.24 0.39
N LEU A 334 11.10 -28.91 0.33
CA LEU A 334 10.67 -28.13 -0.81
C LEU A 334 11.61 -28.39 -1.99
N PRO A 335 11.11 -28.87 -3.14
CA PRO A 335 11.92 -28.99 -4.34
C PRO A 335 12.49 -27.62 -4.72
N SER A 336 13.74 -27.60 -5.19
CA SER A 336 14.33 -26.37 -5.72
C SER A 336 13.51 -25.82 -6.90
N ILE A 337 13.67 -24.53 -7.22
CA ILE A 337 13.03 -23.93 -8.40
C ILE A 337 13.31 -24.76 -9.65
N GLU A 338 14.54 -25.27 -9.79
CA GLU A 338 14.93 -26.16 -10.89
C GLU A 338 14.19 -27.52 -10.87
N GLN A 339 13.92 -28.10 -9.70
CA GLN A 339 13.14 -29.34 -9.57
C GLN A 339 11.67 -29.12 -9.91
N ILE A 340 11.09 -27.98 -9.52
CA ILE A 340 9.71 -27.60 -9.86
C ILE A 340 9.58 -27.38 -11.38
N GLU A 341 10.55 -26.69 -12.00
CA GLU A 341 10.57 -26.47 -13.45
C GLU A 341 10.72 -27.77 -14.23
N LYS A 342 11.49 -28.73 -13.71
CA LYS A 342 11.66 -30.05 -14.33
C LYS A 342 10.40 -30.90 -14.27
N GLU A 343 9.72 -30.96 -13.13
CA GLU A 343 8.47 -31.74 -12.99
C GLU A 343 7.27 -31.10 -13.74
N LEU A 344 7.23 -29.76 -13.86
CA LEU A 344 6.22 -29.06 -14.66
C LEU A 344 6.53 -29.08 -16.16
N GLY A 345 7.78 -29.33 -16.56
CA GLY A 345 8.17 -29.52 -17.96
C GLY A 345 7.82 -30.90 -18.52
N GLU A 346 7.74 -31.92 -17.66
CA GLU A 346 7.43 -33.31 -18.06
C GLU A 346 5.93 -33.60 -18.25
N THR A 347 5.04 -32.64 -17.99
CA THR A 347 3.59 -32.77 -18.27
C THR A 347 3.17 -32.21 -19.64
N ALA A 348 4.14 -31.88 -20.51
CA ALA A 348 3.92 -31.42 -21.87
C ALA A 348 4.53 -32.38 -22.91
N GLU A 349 4.07 -33.64 -22.95
CA GLU A 349 4.12 -34.48 -24.15
C GLU A 349 2.74 -35.07 -24.47
#